data_AF-A0A654U7R0-F1
#
_entry.id   AF-A0A654U7R0-F1
#
_cell.length_a   1.000
_cell.length_b   1.000
_cell.length_c   1.000
_cell.angle_alpha   90.00
_cell.angle_beta   90.00
_cell.angle_gamma   90.00
#
_symmetry.space_group_name_H-M   'P 1'
#
loop_
_entity.id
_entity.type
_entity.pdbx_description
1 polymer ?
#
loop_
_entity_poly.entity_id
_entity_poly.type
_entity_poly.pdbx_seq_one_letter_code
_entity_poly.pdbx_strand_id
1 'polypeptide(L)' 'MIGEPVNEAARLCELAKSRPGKLLASAQAVDAASEEERARWSLGRHVKLRGHDQPVRLAKPVGLTKPRR' A
#
# COMPACT_ATOMS: atom_id res chain seq x y z
N MET A 1 1.05 -21.02 8.97
CA MET A 1 0.47 -20.35 7.80
C MET A 1 1.54 -19.42 7.22
N ILE A 2 2.12 -19.77 6.07
CA ILE A 2 2.99 -18.89 5.27
C ILE A 2 2.16 -18.61 4.01
N GLY A 3 1.25 -17.63 4.05
CA GLY A 3 0.18 -17.57 3.04
C GLY A 3 -0.31 -16.18 2.71
N GLU A 4 -1.15 -15.61 3.57
CA GLU A 4 -1.81 -14.34 3.26
C GLU A 4 -0.91 -13.10 3.34
N PRO A 5 -0.11 -12.88 4.41
CA PRO A 5 0.66 -11.64 4.53
C PRO A 5 1.74 -11.48 3.45
N VAL A 6 2.45 -12.58 3.11
CA VAL A 6 3.50 -12.58 2.09
C VAL A 6 2.92 -12.37 0.69
N ASN A 7 1.78 -13.00 0.42
CA ASN A 7 1.09 -12.88 -0.85
C ASN A 7 0.47 -11.48 -1.05
N GLU A 8 -0.04 -10.87 0.02
CA GLU A 8 -0.46 -9.47 0.02
C GLU A 8 0.71 -8.54 -0.31
N ALA A 9 1.85 -8.69 0.39
CA ALA A 9 3.04 -7.88 0.16
C ALA A 9 3.57 -7.99 -1.28
N ALA A 10 3.63 -9.21 -1.84
CA ALA A 10 4.04 -9.43 -3.22
C ALA A 10 3.10 -8.73 -4.22
N ARG A 11 1.79 -8.80 -4.00
CA ARG A 11 0.78 -8.16 -4.87
C ARG A 11 0.82 -6.64 -4.76
N LEU A 12 1.02 -6.11 -3.56
CA LEU A 12 1.24 -4.67 -3.36
C LEU A 12 2.49 -4.21 -4.11
N CYS A 13 3.57 -4.99 -4.08
CA CYS A 13 4.80 -4.71 -4.83
C CYS A 13 4.55 -4.66 -6.34
N GLU A 14 3.88 -5.66 -6.91
CA GLU A 14 3.52 -5.67 -8.33
C GLU A 14 2.66 -4.45 -8.71
N LEU A 15 1.67 -4.11 -7.89
CA LEU A 15 0.83 -2.93 -8.15
C LEU A 15 1.62 -1.61 -8.04
N ALA A 16 2.58 -1.54 -7.12
CA ALA A 16 3.40 -0.36 -6.90
C ALA A 16 4.24 0.01 -8.12
N LYS A 17 4.67 -0.97 -8.93
CA LYS A 17 5.47 -0.73 -10.15
C LYS A 17 4.80 0.24 -11.14
N SER A 18 3.47 0.25 -11.18
CA SER A 18 2.68 1.14 -12.05
C SER A 18 2.46 2.55 -11.48
N ARG A 19 2.86 2.81 -10.23
CA ARG A 19 2.61 4.07 -9.53
C ARG A 19 3.86 4.95 -9.43
N PRO A 20 3.69 6.28 -9.47
CA PRO A 20 4.76 7.21 -9.13
C PRO A 20 5.33 6.90 -7.74
N GLY A 21 6.67 6.82 -7.64
CA GLY A 21 7.37 6.49 -6.39
C GLY A 21 7.47 5.00 -6.05
N LYS A 22 6.85 4.11 -6.84
CA LYS A 22 6.98 2.63 -6.72
C LYS A 22 6.77 2.08 -5.31
N LEU A 23 5.97 2.75 -4.49
CA LEU A 23 5.75 2.40 -3.09
C LEU A 23 4.25 2.41 -2.75
N LEU A 24 3.80 1.35 -2.09
CA LEU A 24 2.44 1.14 -1.60
C LEU A 24 2.46 0.34 -0.32
N ALA A 25 1.49 0.62 0.54
CA ALA A 25 1.17 -0.18 1.71
C ALA A 25 -0.33 -0.48 1.75
N SER A 26 -0.74 -1.47 2.55
CA SER A 26 -2.14 -1.62 2.93
C SER A 26 -2.48 -0.68 4.08
N ALA A 27 -3.75 -0.27 4.17
CA ALA A 27 -4.23 0.55 5.27
C ALA A 27 -4.00 -0.13 6.62
N GLN A 28 -4.17 -1.45 6.69
CA GLN A 28 -3.88 -2.21 7.91
C GLN A 28 -2.42 -2.08 8.36
N ALA A 29 -1.46 -2.11 7.42
CA ALA A 29 -0.05 -1.91 7.75
C ALA A 29 0.23 -0.49 8.27
N VAL A 30 -0.41 0.51 7.67
CA VAL A 30 -0.32 1.91 8.13
C VAL A 30 -0.98 2.07 9.50
N ASP A 31 -2.17 1.49 9.70
CA ASP A 31 -2.92 1.50 10.97
C ASP A 31 -2.26 0.66 12.07
N ALA A 32 -1.26 -0.14 11.75
CA ALA A 32 -0.42 -0.82 12.74
C ALA A 32 0.82 0.01 13.13
N ALA A 33 1.18 1.05 12.36
CA ALA A 33 2.34 1.89 12.62
C ALA A 33 2.09 2.94 13.72
N SER A 34 3.14 3.66 14.13
CA SER A 34 3.00 4.79 15.06
C SER A 34 2.20 5.94 14.45
N GLU A 35 1.68 6.84 15.28
CA GLU A 35 0.90 7.98 14.81
C GLU A 35 1.71 8.92 13.90
N GLU A 36 2.99 9.17 14.23
CA GLU A 36 3.83 10.01 13.38
C GLU A 36 4.06 9.40 12.00
N GLU A 37 4.21 8.07 11.95
CA GLU A 37 4.37 7.38 10.68
C GLU A 37 3.04 7.40 9.93
N ARG A 38 1.89 7.11 10.56
CA ARG A 38 0.56 7.21 9.91
C ARG A 38 0.31 8.57 9.26
N ALA A 39 0.72 9.66 9.90
CA ALA A 39 0.57 11.02 9.36
C ALA A 39 1.33 11.23 8.02
N ARG A 40 2.34 10.40 7.73
CA ARG A 40 3.08 10.42 6.46
C ARG A 40 2.41 9.64 5.34
N TRP A 41 1.27 8.99 5.60
CA TRP A 41 0.57 8.18 4.61
C TRP A 41 -0.82 8.75 4.32
N SER A 42 -1.23 8.64 3.06
CA SER A 42 -2.57 8.99 2.59
C SER A 42 -3.30 7.73 2.16
N LEU A 43 -4.44 7.46 2.80
CA LEU A 43 -5.32 6.36 2.45
C LEU A 43 -6.07 6.66 1.16
N GLY A 44 -5.92 5.79 0.17
CA GLY A 44 -6.55 5.88 -1.12
C GLY A 44 -7.73 4.92 -1.29
N ARG A 45 -7.88 4.45 -2.53
CA ARG A 45 -8.96 3.58 -2.97
C ARG A 45 -8.80 2.14 -2.49
N HIS A 46 -9.93 1.45 -2.34
CA HIS A 46 -9.99 0.01 -2.16
C HIS A 46 -9.69 -0.69 -3.49
N VAL A 47 -8.87 -1.74 -3.43
CA VAL A 47 -8.56 -2.58 -4.58
C VAL A 47 -8.74 -4.03 -4.17
N LYS A 48 -9.46 -4.79 -5.00
CA LYS A 48 -9.54 -6.23 -4.83
C LYS A 48 -8.24 -6.85 -5.34
N LEU A 49 -7.40 -7.31 -4.43
CA LEU A 49 -6.22 -8.08 -4.78
C LEU A 49 -6.70 -9.46 -5.27
N ARG A 50 -6.14 -9.95 -6.39
CA ARG A 50 -6.56 -11.22 -7.01
C ARG A 50 -6.36 -12.38 -6.04
N GLY A 51 -7.41 -12.95 -5.46
CA GLY A 51 -7.31 -14.00 -4.43
C GLY A 51 -7.20 -13.46 -3.00
N HIS A 52 -7.69 -12.24 -2.75
CA HIS A 52 -8.27 -11.85 -1.47
C HIS A 52 -9.78 -11.75 -1.65
N ASP A 53 -10.55 -12.28 -0.71
CA ASP A 53 -12.00 -12.13 -0.71
C ASP A 53 -12.42 -10.70 -0.38
N GLN A 54 -11.68 -10.05 0.54
CA GLN A 54 -11.96 -8.68 0.97
C GLN A 54 -11.13 -7.65 0.21
N PRO A 55 -11.72 -6.51 -0.21
CA PRO A 55 -10.98 -5.41 -0.81
C PRO A 55 -9.96 -4.82 0.18
N VAL A 56 -8.72 -4.64 -0.26
CA VAL A 56 -7.67 -4.01 0.55
C VAL A 56 -7.65 -2.51 0.24
N ARG A 57 -7.73 -1.68 1.27
CA ARG A 57 -7.55 -0.24 1.12
C ARG A 57 -6.06 0.07 0.98
N LEU A 58 -5.69 0.78 -0.08
CA LEU A 58 -4.29 1.08 -0.37
C LEU A 58 -3.87 2.41 0.25
N ALA A 59 -2.65 2.49 0.73
CA ALA A 59 -2.02 3.70 1.23
C ALA A 59 -0.79 4.06 0.37
N LYS A 60 -0.54 5.36 0.25
CA LYS A 60 0.65 5.92 -0.42
C LYS A 60 1.26 7.00 0.47
N PRO A 61 2.59 7.19 0.47
CA PRO A 61 3.20 8.28 1.21
C PRO A 61 2.76 9.66 0.69
N VAL A 62 2.59 10.61 1.61
CA VAL A 62 2.41 12.03 1.28
C VAL A 62 3.76 12.59 0.84
N GLY A 63 3.81 13.25 -0.32
CA GLY A 63 5.06 13.83 -0.83
C GLY A 63 5.85 12.96 -1.82
N LEU A 64 5.33 11.81 -2.29
CA LEU A 64 5.82 11.17 -3.52
C LEU A 64 5.40 11.98 -4.75
N THR A 65 5.86 13.23 -4.83
CA THR A 65 5.78 14.03 -6.04
C THR A 65 6.84 13.51 -7.01
N LYS A 66 6.44 13.31 -8.28
CA LYS A 66 7.37 12.94 -9.35
C LYS A 66 8.53 13.95 -9.32
N PRO A 67 9.81 13.56 -9.32
CA PRO A 67 10.86 14.53 -9.65
C PRO A 67 10.49 15.10 -11.02
N ARG A 68 10.32 16.42 -11.09
CA ARG A 68 10.14 17.13 -12.36
C ARG A 68 11.41 16.84 -13.18
N ARG A 69 11.26 16.09 -14.27
CA ARG A 69 12.29 16.05 -15.32
C ARG A 69 12.32 17.40 -16.02
#